data_AF-X1MYE6-F1
#
_entry.id   AF-X1MYE6-F1
#
_cell.length_a   1.000
_cell.length_b   1.000
_cell.length_c   1.000
_cell.angle_alpha   90.00
_cell.angle_beta   90.00
_cell.angle_gamma   90.00
#
_symmetry.space_group_name_H-M   'P 1'
#
loop_
_entity.id
_entity.type
_entity.pdbx_description
1 polymer ?
#
loop_
_entity_poly.entity_id
_entity_poly.type
_entity_poly.pdbx_seq_one_letter_code
_entity_poly.pdbx_strand_id
1 'polypeptide(L)'
;MSPLTNVTNKHLLAVYNEPMIYKVIKTLTNSGINDIVIVLGGESVGDFIRLLGNGKEFGAKFSYVYQEGAGGIAEALSLTKHIVKGHKIAVILGDNIFEDKFKEEVQEFENSNNCECMLFLKEVPDPERFG
;
A
#
# COMPACT_ATOMS: atom_id res chain seq x y z
N MET A 1 -16.20 -7.35 -10.83
CA MET A 1 -15.21 -8.37 -10.39
C MET A 1 -15.85 -9.56 -9.67
N SER A 2 -17.15 -9.57 -9.40
CA SER A 2 -17.87 -10.80 -9.02
C SER A 2 -17.88 -11.82 -10.17
N PRO A 3 -17.88 -13.15 -9.89
CA PRO A 3 -18.05 -13.79 -8.58
C PRO A 3 -16.76 -14.04 -7.79
N LEU A 4 -15.59 -13.87 -8.40
CA LEU A 4 -14.30 -14.15 -7.74
C LEU A 4 -14.10 -13.33 -6.46
N THR A 5 -14.52 -12.05 -6.48
CA THR A 5 -14.45 -11.18 -5.30
C THR A 5 -15.51 -11.43 -4.23
N ASN A 6 -16.43 -12.37 -4.45
CA ASN A 6 -17.40 -12.77 -3.43
C ASN A 6 -16.79 -13.79 -2.43
N VAL A 7 -15.68 -14.43 -2.80
CA VAL A 7 -15.03 -15.49 -2.00
C VAL A 7 -13.62 -15.07 -1.56
N THR A 8 -12.97 -14.17 -2.30
CA THR A 8 -11.60 -13.73 -2.01
C THR A 8 -11.40 -12.26 -2.33
N ASN A 9 -10.66 -11.54 -1.47
CA ASN A 9 -10.35 -10.13 -1.70
C ASN A 9 -9.53 -9.93 -2.99
N LYS A 10 -9.83 -8.88 -3.77
CA LYS A 10 -9.17 -8.61 -5.06
C LYS A 10 -7.63 -8.54 -4.96
N HIS A 11 -7.08 -8.04 -3.84
CA HIS A 11 -5.63 -7.90 -3.68
C HIS A 11 -4.92 -9.23 -3.35
N LEU A 12 -5.68 -10.28 -3.02
CA LEU A 12 -5.17 -11.65 -2.85
C LEU A 12 -5.22 -12.46 -4.14
N LEU A 13 -5.88 -11.94 -5.19
CA LEU A 13 -5.90 -12.60 -6.50
C LEU A 13 -4.49 -12.59 -7.10
N ALA A 14 -4.17 -13.69 -7.79
CA ALA A 14 -2.89 -13.84 -8.45
C ALA A 14 -2.74 -12.88 -9.64
N VAL A 15 -1.63 -12.18 -9.69
CA VAL A 15 -1.12 -11.49 -10.88
C VAL A 15 0.08 -12.29 -11.35
N TYR A 16 -0.12 -13.04 -12.44
CA TYR A 16 0.80 -14.07 -12.91
C TYR A 16 1.04 -15.17 -11.87
N ASN A 17 2.18 -15.17 -11.18
CA ASN A 17 2.60 -16.22 -10.25
C ASN A 17 2.58 -15.81 -8.77
N GLU A 18 2.18 -14.57 -8.45
CA GLU A 18 2.19 -14.04 -7.08
C GLU A 18 0.89 -13.29 -6.76
N PRO A 19 0.46 -13.23 -5.50
CA PRO A 19 -0.66 -12.38 -5.09
C PRO A 19 -0.42 -10.90 -5.44
N MET A 20 -1.44 -10.19 -5.90
CA MET A 20 -1.34 -8.77 -6.30
C MET A 20 -0.65 -7.90 -5.24
N ILE A 21 -1.00 -8.08 -3.96
CA ILE A 21 -0.42 -7.33 -2.85
C ILE A 21 1.11 -7.47 -2.73
N TYR A 22 1.70 -8.57 -3.24
CA TYR A 22 3.17 -8.75 -3.23
C TYR A 22 3.86 -7.71 -4.11
N LYS A 23 3.24 -7.31 -5.22
CA LYS A 23 3.81 -6.30 -6.12
C LYS A 23 3.87 -4.95 -5.42
N VAL A 24 2.80 -4.57 -4.73
CA VAL A 24 2.72 -3.32 -3.94
C VAL A 24 3.77 -3.30 -2.83
N ILE A 25 3.88 -4.40 -2.07
CA ILE A 25 4.90 -4.52 -1.01
C ILE A 25 6.30 -4.41 -1.58
N LYS A 26 6.58 -5.10 -2.70
CA LYS A 26 7.88 -5.05 -3.37
C LYS A 26 8.20 -3.66 -3.90
N THR A 27 7.21 -2.89 -4.36
CA THR A 27 7.43 -1.48 -4.73
C THR A 27 7.99 -0.72 -3.53
N LEU A 28 7.32 -0.77 -2.37
CA LEU A 28 7.77 -0.06 -1.16
C LEU A 28 9.15 -0.52 -0.68
N THR A 29 9.38 -1.83 -0.58
CA THR A 29 10.66 -2.35 -0.06
C THR A 29 11.81 -2.09 -1.03
N ASN A 30 11.58 -2.12 -2.34
CA ASN A 30 12.58 -1.73 -3.34
C ASN A 30 12.90 -0.22 -3.30
N SER A 31 11.95 0.61 -2.85
CA SER A 31 12.17 2.04 -2.57
C SER A 31 12.92 2.29 -1.26
N GLY A 32 13.19 1.26 -0.46
CA GLY A 32 13.85 1.36 0.84
C GLY A 32 12.88 1.56 2.03
N ILE A 33 11.57 1.46 1.80
CA ILE A 33 10.55 1.61 2.84
C ILE A 33 10.23 0.24 3.44
N ASN A 34 10.74 -0.03 4.63
CA ASN A 34 10.69 -1.34 5.26
C ASN A 34 9.77 -1.41 6.50
N ASP A 35 9.35 -0.28 7.07
CA ASP A 35 8.32 -0.22 8.10
C ASP A 35 6.97 0.10 7.44
N ILE A 36 6.12 -0.90 7.25
CA ILE A 36 4.90 -0.78 6.44
C ILE A 36 3.67 -1.01 7.32
N VAL A 37 2.72 -0.07 7.24
CA VAL A 37 1.40 -0.22 7.84
C VAL A 37 0.42 -0.65 6.77
N ILE A 38 -0.21 -1.81 6.96
CA ILE A 38 -1.19 -2.37 6.06
C ILE A 38 -2.57 -2.13 6.66
N VAL A 39 -3.32 -1.23 6.02
CA VAL A 39 -4.72 -0.98 6.37
C VAL A 39 -5.60 -1.97 5.62
N LEU A 40 -6.35 -2.75 6.36
CA LEU A 40 -7.22 -3.81 5.86
C LEU A 40 -8.66 -3.56 6.30
N GLY A 41 -9.62 -4.04 5.53
CA GLY A 41 -11.04 -3.99 5.90
C GLY A 41 -11.80 -5.20 5.37
N GLY A 42 -12.99 -5.42 5.92
CA GLY A 42 -13.87 -6.52 5.53
C GLY A 42 -13.41 -7.90 6.04
N GLU A 43 -13.97 -8.96 5.45
CA GLU A 43 -13.86 -10.32 5.99
C GLU A 43 -12.50 -10.99 5.74
N SER A 44 -11.73 -10.55 4.75
CA SER A 44 -10.47 -11.20 4.34
C SER A 44 -9.24 -10.78 5.16
N VAL A 45 -9.41 -10.03 6.26
CA VAL A 45 -8.28 -9.55 7.08
C VAL A 45 -7.40 -10.71 7.56
N GLY A 46 -8.01 -11.82 7.98
CA GLY A 46 -7.29 -13.01 8.42
C GLY A 46 -6.41 -13.63 7.32
N ASP A 47 -6.85 -13.57 6.07
CA ASP A 47 -6.11 -14.12 4.93
C ASP A 47 -4.84 -13.30 4.63
N PHE A 48 -4.92 -11.97 4.73
CA PHE A 48 -3.75 -11.11 4.59
C PHE A 48 -2.72 -11.37 5.68
N ILE A 49 -3.16 -11.46 6.94
CA ILE A 49 -2.26 -11.74 8.07
C ILE A 49 -1.58 -13.11 7.89
N ARG A 50 -2.34 -14.12 7.45
CA ARG A 50 -1.80 -15.46 7.17
C ARG A 50 -0.78 -15.47 6.03
N LEU A 51 -1.05 -14.72 4.96
CA LEU A 51 -0.20 -14.64 3.78
C LEU A 51 1.08 -13.83 4.04
N LEU A 52 0.95 -12.66 4.67
CA LEU A 52 2.04 -11.67 4.78
C LEU A 52 2.82 -11.78 6.09
N GLY A 53 2.25 -12.41 7.11
CA GLY A 53 2.89 -12.62 8.41
C GLY A 53 3.33 -11.31 9.04
N ASN A 54 4.57 -11.23 9.51
CA ASN A 54 5.14 -10.01 10.09
C ASN A 54 6.00 -9.21 9.09
N GLY A 55 6.06 -9.62 7.82
CA GLY A 55 6.86 -8.98 6.77
C GLY A 55 8.31 -9.45 6.64
N LYS A 56 8.77 -10.37 7.49
CA LYS A 56 10.17 -10.84 7.48
C LYS A 56 10.61 -11.41 6.13
N GLU A 57 9.71 -12.11 5.42
CA GLU A 57 10.00 -12.66 4.08
C GLU A 57 10.27 -11.57 3.02
N PHE A 58 9.81 -10.34 3.27
CA PHE A 58 10.00 -9.19 2.40
C PHE A 58 11.15 -8.28 2.86
N GLY A 59 11.89 -8.66 3.91
CA GLY A 59 12.89 -7.78 4.52
C GLY A 59 12.28 -6.55 5.22
N ALA A 60 11.01 -6.64 5.63
CA ALA A 60 10.22 -5.55 6.17
C ALA A 60 9.57 -5.92 7.51
N LYS A 61 8.98 -4.93 8.17
CA LYS A 61 8.18 -5.06 9.38
C LYS A 61 6.77 -4.56 9.09
N PHE A 62 5.80 -5.43 9.26
CA PHE A 62 4.39 -5.10 9.01
C PHE A 62 3.64 -4.82 10.31
N SER A 63 2.83 -3.76 10.28
CA SER A 63 1.78 -3.49 11.26
C SER A 63 0.43 -3.51 10.55
N TYR A 64 -0.59 -4.08 11.18
CA TYR A 64 -1.92 -4.17 10.58
C TYR A 64 -2.90 -3.27 11.31
N VAL A 65 -3.73 -2.58 10.54
CA VAL A 65 -4.80 -1.70 11.05
C VAL A 65 -6.09 -2.09 10.37
N TYR A 66 -7.17 -2.19 11.14
CA TYR A 66 -8.50 -2.47 10.61
C TYR A 66 -9.26 -1.18 10.32
N GLN A 67 -9.82 -1.07 9.12
CA GLN A 67 -10.74 -0.02 8.71
C GLN A 67 -12.14 -0.63 8.60
N GLU A 68 -13.11 -0.04 9.28
CA GLU A 68 -14.50 -0.45 9.23
C GLU A 68 -15.21 0.21 8.04
N GLY A 69 -15.88 -0.58 7.22
CA GLY A 69 -16.60 -0.05 6.05
C GLY A 69 -15.67 0.53 4.98
N ALA A 70 -16.10 1.61 4.34
CA ALA A 70 -15.42 2.22 3.19
C ALA A 70 -15.25 3.74 3.35
N GLY A 71 -14.69 4.21 4.46
CA GLY A 71 -14.45 5.65 4.68
C GLY A 71 -13.24 6.23 3.92
N GLY A 72 -12.67 5.47 2.99
CA GLY A 72 -11.70 5.94 2.01
C GLY A 72 -10.28 6.14 2.56
N ILE A 73 -9.43 6.79 1.75
CA ILE A 73 -7.99 6.93 2.00
C ILE A 73 -7.71 7.83 3.22
N ALA A 74 -8.49 8.90 3.39
CA ALA A 74 -8.30 9.84 4.50
C ALA A 74 -8.56 9.18 5.87
N GLU A 75 -9.59 8.34 5.97
CA GLU A 75 -9.84 7.57 7.19
C GLU A 75 -8.73 6.55 7.44
N ALA A 76 -8.30 5.83 6.40
CA ALA A 76 -7.18 4.90 6.50
C ALA A 76 -5.92 5.57 7.08
N LEU A 77 -5.58 6.79 6.63
CA LEU A 77 -4.46 7.55 7.16
C LEU A 77 -4.68 8.02 8.61
N SER A 78 -5.90 8.41 8.98
CA SER A 78 -6.21 8.79 10.36
C SER A 78 -5.98 7.60 11.32
N LEU A 79 -6.36 6.40 10.92
CA LEU A 79 -6.19 5.19 11.73
C LEU A 79 -4.72 4.84 11.98
N THR A 80 -3.80 5.19 11.07
CA THR A 80 -2.36 4.91 11.22
C THR A 80 -1.59 5.96 12.01
N LYS A 81 -2.21 7.08 12.39
CA LYS A 81 -1.57 8.24 13.05
C LYS A 81 -0.69 7.87 14.25
N HIS A 82 -1.16 6.94 15.09
CA HIS A 82 -0.47 6.51 16.30
C HIS A 82 0.76 5.61 16.02
N ILE A 83 0.82 5.00 14.84
CA ILE A 83 1.95 4.17 14.37
C ILE A 83 2.99 5.06 13.69
N VAL A 84 2.53 5.96 12.82
CA VAL A 84 3.38 6.86 12.03
C VAL A 84 4.06 7.96 12.85
N LYS A 85 3.43 8.43 13.95
CA LYS A 85 4.05 9.35 14.94
C LYS A 85 4.72 10.61 14.35
N GLY A 86 4.19 11.13 13.24
CA GLY A 86 4.73 12.34 12.60
C GLY A 86 5.98 12.12 11.74
N HIS A 87 6.38 10.87 11.49
CA HIS A 87 7.37 10.55 10.47
C HIS A 87 6.83 10.87 9.07
N LYS A 88 7.73 11.12 8.12
CA LYS A 88 7.41 11.18 6.68
C LYS A 88 6.83 9.83 6.25
N ILE A 89 5.79 9.87 5.42
CA ILE A 89 5.11 8.66 4.93
C ILE A 89 5.01 8.66 3.41
N ALA A 90 5.07 7.46 2.84
CA ALA A 90 4.61 7.18 1.50
C ALA A 90 3.29 6.41 1.58
N VAL A 91 2.40 6.65 0.63
CA VAL A 91 1.10 6.01 0.55
C VAL A 91 0.96 5.38 -0.82
N ILE A 92 0.59 4.11 -0.85
CA ILE A 92 0.29 3.35 -2.06
C ILE A 92 -1.00 2.57 -1.85
N LEU A 93 -1.85 2.52 -2.87
CA LEU A 93 -3.07 1.74 -2.84
C LEU A 93 -2.75 0.25 -3.12
N GLY A 94 -3.46 -0.65 -2.44
CA GLY A 94 -3.18 -2.09 -2.49
C GLY A 94 -3.35 -2.77 -3.86
N ASP A 95 -3.91 -2.06 -4.85
CA ASP A 95 -4.12 -2.52 -6.22
C ASP A 95 -3.30 -1.75 -7.27
N ASN A 96 -2.45 -0.80 -6.83
CA ASN A 96 -1.61 -0.02 -7.73
C ASN A 96 -0.25 -0.70 -7.89
N ILE A 97 -0.01 -1.26 -9.08
CA ILE A 97 1.18 -2.04 -9.40
C ILE A 97 2.15 -1.17 -10.20
N PHE A 98 3.40 -1.11 -9.74
CA PHE A 98 4.49 -0.39 -10.39
C PHE A 98 5.68 -1.31 -10.65
N GLU A 99 6.38 -1.08 -11.76
CA GLU A 99 7.67 -1.71 -12.06
C GLU A 99 8.86 -0.85 -11.59
N ASP A 100 8.60 0.44 -11.37
CA ASP A 100 9.57 1.42 -10.88
C ASP A 100 9.92 1.18 -9.39
N LYS A 101 11.12 1.62 -9.02
CA LYS A 101 11.65 1.43 -7.67
C LYS A 101 11.52 2.67 -6.78
N PHE A 102 11.20 3.85 -7.33
CA PHE A 102 11.01 5.14 -6.61
C PHE A 102 12.08 5.52 -5.57
N LYS A 103 13.27 4.91 -5.63
CA LYS A 103 14.26 5.00 -4.56
C LYS A 103 14.86 6.41 -4.47
N GLU A 104 15.10 7.02 -5.61
CA GLU A 104 15.69 8.36 -5.70
C GLU A 104 14.69 9.40 -5.21
N GLU A 105 13.43 9.28 -5.58
CA GLU A 105 12.34 10.16 -5.20
C GLU A 105 11.99 10.06 -3.71
N VAL A 106 11.99 8.84 -3.17
CA VAL A 106 11.83 8.62 -1.73
C VAL A 106 12.99 9.26 -0.95
N GLN A 107 14.23 9.10 -1.43
CA GLN A 107 15.40 9.73 -0.80
C GLN A 107 15.37 11.26 -0.91
N GLU A 108 14.94 11.80 -2.05
CA GLU A 108 14.77 13.24 -2.22
C GLU A 108 13.73 13.79 -1.25
N PHE A 109 12.56 13.15 -1.17
CA PHE A 109 11.52 13.54 -0.24
C PHE A 109 11.98 13.44 1.22
N GLU A 110 12.71 12.38 1.58
CA GLU A 110 13.24 12.18 2.92
C GLU A 110 14.26 13.27 3.31
N ASN A 111 15.13 13.68 2.38
CA ASN A 111 16.17 14.68 2.63
C ASN A 111 15.69 16.14 2.46
N SER A 112 14.56 16.36 1.81
CA SER A 112 14.04 17.70 1.59
C SER A 112 13.45 18.31 2.86
N ASN A 113 13.82 19.56 3.14
CA ASN A 113 13.21 20.39 4.19
C ASN A 113 12.08 21.29 3.67
N ASN A 114 11.92 21.38 2.33
CA ASN A 114 10.98 22.31 1.69
C ASN A 114 9.86 21.59 0.91
N CYS A 115 9.93 20.26 0.78
CA CYS A 115 8.89 19.46 0.13
C CYS A 115 8.00 18.83 1.21
N GLU A 116 6.78 19.36 1.35
CA GLU A 116 5.80 18.83 2.30
C GLU A 116 4.99 17.65 1.72
N CYS A 117 4.90 17.56 0.39
CA CYS A 117 4.19 16.50 -0.30
C CYS A 117 4.78 16.27 -1.70
N MET A 118 4.90 15.01 -2.08
CA MET A 118 5.30 14.57 -3.42
C MET A 118 4.21 13.65 -3.98
N LEU A 119 3.77 13.91 -5.20
CA LEU A 119 2.77 13.12 -5.91
C LEU A 119 3.35 12.59 -7.21
N PHE A 120 2.97 11.37 -7.58
CA PHE A 120 3.30 10.78 -8.87
C PHE A 120 2.08 10.88 -9.78
N LEU A 121 2.27 11.50 -10.95
CA LEU A 121 1.23 11.64 -11.96
C LEU A 121 1.56 10.74 -13.15
N LYS A 122 0.54 10.12 -13.73
CA LYS A 122 0.67 9.28 -14.92
C LYS A 122 -0.34 9.71 -15.97
N GLU A 123 0.12 9.91 -17.20
CA GLU A 123 -0.77 10.11 -18.34
C GLU A 123 -1.58 8.84 -18.60
N VAL A 124 -2.90 8.99 -18.68
CA VAL A 124 -3.86 7.90 -18.91
C VAL A 124 -4.91 8.33 -19.93
N PRO A 125 -5.52 7.39 -20.67
CA PRO A 125 -6.54 7.71 -21.66
C PRO A 125 -7.83 8.32 -21.07
N ASP A 126 -8.25 7.87 -19.87
CA ASP A 126 -9.52 8.26 -19.22
C ASP A 126 -9.25 8.96 -17.87
N PRO A 127 -8.79 10.23 -17.85
CA PRO A 127 -8.38 10.92 -16.62
C PRO A 127 -9.52 11.14 -15.63
N GLU A 128 -10.77 11.29 -16.07
CA GLU A 128 -11.94 11.55 -15.22
C GLU A 128 -12.30 10.42 -14.24
N ARG A 129 -11.69 9.24 -14.43
CA ARG A 129 -11.84 8.09 -13.52
C ARG A 129 -10.91 8.18 -12.31
N PHE A 130 -9.97 9.12 -12.32
CA PHE A 130 -8.96 9.34 -11.29
C PHE A 130 -9.10 10.76 -10.74
N GLY A 131 -8.49 11.02 -9.59
CA GLY A 131 -8.50 12.32 -8.90
C GLY A 131 -7.10 12.90 -8.77
#